data_AF-U3B1H0-F1
#
_entry.id   AF-U3B1H0-F1
#
_cell.length_a   1.000
_cell.length_b   1.000
_cell.length_c   1.000
_cell.angle_alpha   90.00
_cell.angle_beta   90.00
_cell.angle_gamma   90.00
#
_symmetry.space_group_name_H-M   'P 1'
#
loop_
_entity.id
_entity.type
_entity.pdbx_description
1 polymer ?
#
loop_
_entity_poly.entity_id
_entity_poly.type
_entity_poly.pdbx_seq_one_letter_code
_entity_poly.pdbx_strand_id
1 'polypeptide(L)'
;MDISSRMFLAKQSKFTQSLASPFKSSLQQGKQSIDFVLDAIDVVRLHRSYTYKKLACEKMNRSRMNSVKQQLNNMSDNILNYPYLGSRAERRILSTRLATLSQDDEPLAFSKQLVIHGQAIRLLIFCCDSAVLRSINTDDLCMKEYHAQWQSILDTIDALTQYRICIGSVIEHGLRNPKLLLGRANNLLNKVKRCQDITDDSNQNLQQAIHQLEKSTQYLVKDTTLSALRMYQDTSDISNEIIITYKKLINHQLNRQYTSRLKA
;
A
#
# COMPACT_ATOMS: atom_id res chain seq x y z
N MET A 1 9.42 -52.68 19.64
CA MET A 1 9.14 -51.72 18.55
C MET A 1 8.52 -50.49 19.20
N ASP A 2 9.26 -49.52 19.71
CA ASP A 2 10.36 -48.68 19.18
C ASP A 2 9.85 -47.34 18.62
N ILE A 3 10.71 -46.32 18.75
CA ILE A 3 10.66 -44.94 18.26
C ILE A 3 10.08 -43.91 19.25
N SER A 4 10.73 -43.81 20.41
CA SER A 4 10.98 -42.54 21.09
C SER A 4 12.49 -42.36 21.15
N SER A 5 13.08 -41.48 20.32
CA SER A 5 14.44 -40.90 20.46
C SER A 5 15.02 -40.30 19.14
N ARG A 6 14.32 -39.41 18.42
CA ARG A 6 14.92 -38.78 17.21
C ARG A 6 14.67 -37.27 16.97
N MET A 7 14.25 -36.48 17.96
CA MET A 7 14.07 -35.03 17.71
C MET A 7 14.83 -34.06 18.61
N PHE A 8 15.71 -34.54 19.50
CA PHE A 8 16.56 -33.64 20.26
C PHE A 8 17.98 -34.20 20.34
N LEU A 9 18.94 -33.38 19.89
CA LEU A 9 20.40 -33.51 20.07
C LEU A 9 21.17 -34.43 19.10
N ALA A 10 21.26 -34.01 17.83
CA ALA A 10 22.53 -34.07 17.11
C ALA A 10 23.18 -32.68 17.16
N LYS A 11 23.97 -32.46 18.21
CA LYS A 11 24.94 -31.37 18.35
C LYS A 11 25.94 -31.41 17.20
N GLN A 12 26.35 -30.22 16.76
CA GLN A 12 27.73 -29.82 16.47
C GLN A 12 28.65 -30.90 15.87
N SER A 13 28.78 -30.92 14.55
CA SER A 13 30.09 -30.87 13.88
C SER A 13 29.90 -30.72 12.37
N LYS A 14 30.29 -29.55 11.86
CA LYS A 14 31.00 -29.33 10.60
C LYS A 14 31.16 -27.82 10.44
N PHE A 15 32.01 -27.29 11.31
CA PHE A 15 32.81 -26.13 10.98
C PHE A 15 33.83 -26.59 9.94
N THR A 16 34.10 -25.73 8.97
CA THR A 16 35.04 -25.83 7.86
C THR A 16 34.57 -26.45 6.53
N GLN A 17 34.60 -25.56 5.53
CA GLN A 17 34.66 -25.75 4.07
C GLN A 17 33.35 -25.92 3.30
N SER A 18 32.63 -24.81 3.15
CA SER A 18 32.55 -24.15 1.84
C SER A 18 32.27 -22.66 2.04
N LEU A 19 33.28 -21.84 1.72
CA LEU A 19 33.23 -20.39 1.66
C LEU A 19 32.34 -19.98 0.48
N ALA A 20 31.03 -20.04 0.66
CA ALA A 20 30.09 -19.27 -0.15
C ALA A 20 29.77 -17.99 0.63
N SER A 21 30.25 -16.87 0.10
CA SER A 21 29.96 -15.48 0.51
C SER A 21 28.62 -15.26 1.25
N PRO A 22 28.59 -14.53 2.39
CA PRO A 22 27.38 -14.30 3.21
C PRO A 22 26.41 -13.27 2.63
N PHE A 23 26.65 -12.77 1.41
CA PHE A 23 25.81 -11.76 0.78
C PHE A 23 24.68 -12.43 -0.01
N LYS A 24 23.45 -12.39 0.51
CA LYS A 24 22.24 -12.55 -0.31
C LYS A 24 22.38 -11.62 -1.52
N SER A 25 22.05 -12.11 -2.72
CA SER A 25 22.15 -11.29 -3.92
C SER A 25 21.35 -9.98 -3.75
N SER A 26 21.83 -8.88 -4.36
CA SER A 26 21.17 -7.56 -4.30
C SER A 26 19.66 -7.67 -4.61
N LEU A 27 19.33 -8.52 -5.57
CA LEU A 27 17.97 -8.82 -6.00
C LEU A 27 17.14 -9.52 -4.91
N GLN A 28 17.73 -10.43 -4.14
CA GLN A 28 17.05 -11.11 -3.04
C GLN A 28 16.81 -10.16 -1.86
N GLN A 29 17.79 -9.33 -1.49
CA GLN A 29 17.62 -8.33 -0.42
C GLN A 29 16.58 -7.25 -0.81
N GLY A 30 16.62 -6.84 -2.09
CA GLY A 30 15.64 -5.99 -2.71
C GLY A 30 14.22 -6.54 -2.63
N LYS A 31 14.04 -7.78 -3.09
CA LYS A 31 12.76 -8.48 -3.02
C LYS A 31 12.22 -8.58 -1.59
N GLN A 32 13.05 -8.95 -0.62
CA GLN A 32 12.63 -8.98 0.79
C GLN A 32 12.15 -7.62 1.31
N SER A 33 12.78 -6.53 0.86
CA SER A 33 12.39 -5.18 1.23
C SER A 33 11.09 -4.74 0.57
N ILE A 34 10.90 -5.11 -0.70
CA ILE A 34 9.67 -4.88 -1.46
C ILE A 34 8.50 -5.63 -0.82
N ASP A 35 8.66 -6.92 -0.54
CA ASP A 35 7.61 -7.75 0.09
C ASP A 35 7.18 -7.15 1.44
N PHE A 36 8.14 -6.75 2.28
CA PHE A 36 7.86 -6.08 3.55
C PHE A 36 7.02 -4.80 3.38
N VAL A 37 7.35 -3.97 2.39
CA VAL A 37 6.61 -2.71 2.16
C VAL A 37 5.21 -2.97 1.61
N LEU A 38 5.06 -3.94 0.71
CA LEU A 38 3.75 -4.32 0.17
C LEU A 38 2.82 -4.82 1.29
N ASP A 39 3.34 -5.60 2.23
CA ASP A 39 2.60 -6.02 3.43
C ASP A 39 2.24 -4.83 4.31
N ALA A 40 3.20 -3.91 4.54
CA ALA A 40 2.96 -2.71 5.34
C ALA A 40 1.89 -1.80 4.73
N ILE A 41 1.84 -1.66 3.40
CA ILE A 41 0.77 -0.92 2.71
C ILE A 41 -0.59 -1.54 3.04
N ASP A 42 -0.72 -2.87 2.99
CA ASP A 42 -1.98 -3.55 3.28
C ASP A 42 -2.40 -3.40 4.75
N VAL A 43 -1.45 -3.46 5.68
CA VAL A 43 -1.73 -3.22 7.11
C VAL A 43 -2.20 -1.78 7.35
N VAL A 44 -1.56 -0.77 6.74
CA VAL A 44 -1.99 0.64 6.84
C VAL A 44 -3.38 0.83 6.23
N ARG A 45 -3.68 0.20 5.09
CA ARG A 45 -5.00 0.24 4.46
C ARG A 45 -6.07 -0.40 5.35
N LEU A 46 -5.75 -1.53 5.98
CA LEU A 46 -6.64 -2.21 6.89
C LEU A 46 -6.91 -1.37 8.15
N HIS A 47 -5.87 -0.75 8.72
CA HIS A 47 -6.01 0.18 9.84
C HIS A 47 -6.93 1.37 9.50
N ARG A 48 -6.75 1.96 8.31
CA ARG A 48 -7.65 3.02 7.81
C ARG A 48 -9.10 2.56 7.74
N SER A 49 -9.35 1.32 7.31
CA SER A 49 -10.71 0.77 7.27
C SER A 49 -11.35 0.67 8.66
N TYR A 50 -10.58 0.31 9.69
CA TYR A 50 -11.04 0.31 11.08
C TYR A 50 -11.33 1.72 11.59
N THR A 51 -10.47 2.67 11.24
CA THR A 51 -10.66 4.09 11.56
C THR A 51 -11.97 4.61 10.97
N TYR A 52 -12.27 4.27 9.72
CA TYR A 52 -13.55 4.60 9.08
C TYR A 52 -14.74 3.93 9.78
N LYS A 53 -14.66 2.63 10.06
CA LYS A 53 -15.73 1.90 10.78
C LYS A 53 -16.04 2.51 12.14
N LYS A 54 -15.00 2.97 12.86
CA LYS A 54 -15.15 3.70 14.13
C LYS A 54 -15.98 4.95 13.93
N LEU A 55 -15.68 5.74 12.89
CA LEU A 55 -16.39 6.98 12.59
C LEU A 55 -17.84 6.72 12.17
N ALA A 56 -18.06 5.75 11.28
CA ALA A 56 -19.39 5.40 10.78
C ALA A 56 -20.27 4.68 11.82
N CYS A 57 -19.80 4.52 13.06
CA CYS A 57 -20.48 3.77 14.13
C CYS A 57 -20.83 2.32 13.73
N GLU A 58 -20.03 1.72 12.85
CA GLU A 58 -20.20 0.34 12.41
C GLU A 58 -19.67 -0.64 13.47
N LYS A 59 -20.28 -1.83 13.54
CA LYS A 59 -19.80 -2.90 14.41
C LYS A 59 -18.36 -3.27 14.05
N MET A 60 -17.47 -3.20 15.04
CA MET A 60 -16.05 -3.47 14.86
C MET A 60 -15.56 -4.59 15.79
N ASN A 61 -14.79 -5.52 15.22
CA ASN A 61 -14.02 -6.47 16.01
C ASN A 61 -12.78 -5.79 16.61
N ARG A 62 -12.87 -5.41 17.89
CA ARG A 62 -11.78 -4.74 18.64
C ARG A 62 -10.50 -5.58 18.71
N SER A 63 -10.62 -6.90 18.86
CA SER A 63 -9.45 -7.81 18.87
C SER A 63 -8.68 -7.74 17.55
N ARG A 64 -9.39 -7.67 16.42
CA ARG A 64 -8.74 -7.57 15.11
C ARG A 64 -8.12 -6.19 14.88
N MET A 65 -8.76 -5.12 15.35
CA MET A 65 -8.15 -3.77 15.34
C MET A 65 -6.85 -3.73 16.16
N ASN A 66 -6.85 -4.30 17.36
CA ASN A 66 -5.64 -4.36 18.21
C ASN A 66 -4.53 -5.17 17.55
N SER A 67 -4.87 -6.29 16.89
CA SER A 67 -3.90 -7.06 16.11
C SER A 67 -3.27 -6.23 14.98
N VAL A 68 -4.07 -5.42 14.27
CA VAL A 68 -3.54 -4.53 13.20
C VAL A 68 -2.60 -3.48 13.77
N LYS A 69 -2.92 -2.88 14.92
CA LYS A 69 -2.01 -1.93 15.60
C LYS A 69 -0.71 -2.60 16.02
N GLN A 70 -0.77 -3.82 16.54
CA GLN A 70 0.43 -4.58 16.88
C GLN A 70 1.27 -4.87 15.64
N GLN A 71 0.65 -5.21 14.50
CA GLN A 71 1.37 -5.37 13.24
C GLN A 71 2.06 -4.08 12.79
N LEU A 72 1.39 -2.93 12.89
CA LEU A 72 1.99 -1.62 12.60
C LEU A 72 3.20 -1.32 13.50
N ASN A 73 3.10 -1.59 14.81
CA ASN A 73 4.22 -1.46 15.75
C ASN A 73 5.39 -2.37 15.34
N ASN A 74 5.12 -3.65 15.11
CA ASN A 74 6.16 -4.60 14.70
C ASN A 74 6.82 -4.18 13.38
N MET A 75 6.06 -3.66 12.41
CA MET A 75 6.61 -3.13 11.16
C MET A 75 7.44 -1.87 11.41
N SER A 76 7.02 -0.99 12.32
CA SER A 76 7.76 0.22 12.68
C SER A 76 9.14 -0.10 13.26
N ASP A 77 9.26 -1.17 14.05
CA ASP A 77 10.53 -1.62 14.63
C ASP A 77 11.43 -2.30 13.58
N ASN A 78 10.83 -3.12 12.73
CA ASN A 78 11.58 -3.96 11.80
C ASN A 78 12.08 -3.23 10.56
N ILE A 79 11.48 -2.09 10.20
CA ILE A 79 11.80 -1.41 8.93
C ILE A 79 13.27 -1.00 8.79
N LEU A 80 13.96 -0.74 9.91
CA LEU A 80 15.37 -0.35 9.89
C LEU A 80 16.29 -1.45 9.34
N ASN A 81 15.83 -2.71 9.40
CA ASN A 81 16.53 -3.91 8.94
C ASN A 81 16.51 -4.08 7.41
N TYR A 82 15.79 -3.23 6.67
CA TYR A 82 15.64 -3.33 5.21
C TYR A 82 16.37 -2.20 4.49
N PRO A 83 17.70 -2.31 4.25
CA PRO A 83 18.51 -1.23 3.72
C PRO A 83 18.14 -0.79 2.30
N TYR A 84 17.46 -1.63 1.52
CA TYR A 84 17.03 -1.29 0.16
C TYR A 84 15.90 -0.27 0.12
N LEU A 85 15.21 -0.02 1.23
CA LEU A 85 14.09 0.92 1.30
C LEU A 85 14.48 2.39 1.28
N GLY A 86 15.76 2.72 1.41
CA GLY A 86 16.20 4.10 1.49
C GLY A 86 17.47 4.26 2.29
N SER A 87 17.91 5.51 2.43
CA SER A 87 18.81 5.95 3.48
C SER A 87 18.26 5.61 4.88
N ARG A 88 19.14 5.60 5.88
CA ARG A 88 18.73 5.40 7.29
C ARG A 88 17.73 6.47 7.76
N ALA A 89 17.86 7.70 7.26
CA ALA A 89 16.96 8.80 7.61
C ALA A 89 15.54 8.55 7.10
N GLU A 90 15.39 8.16 5.84
CA GLU A 90 14.08 7.82 5.25
C GLU A 90 13.40 6.67 6.00
N ARG A 91 14.16 5.62 6.36
CA ARG A 91 13.61 4.49 7.13
C ARG A 91 13.18 4.88 8.54
N ARG A 92 13.89 5.81 9.20
CA ARG A 92 13.48 6.36 10.51
C ARG A 92 12.20 7.19 10.42
N ILE A 93 12.05 8.00 9.37
CA ILE A 93 10.82 8.75 9.13
C ILE A 93 9.65 7.77 8.97
N LEU A 94 9.83 6.73 8.15
CA LEU A 94 8.78 5.74 7.91
C LEU A 94 8.46 4.91 9.16
N SER A 95 9.47 4.51 9.94
CA SER A 95 9.29 3.88 11.27
C SER A 95 8.41 4.76 12.17
N THR A 96 8.76 6.03 12.31
CA THR A 96 8.00 6.99 13.14
C THR A 96 6.54 7.12 12.66
N ARG A 97 6.32 7.18 11.34
CA ARG A 97 4.96 7.28 10.77
C ARG A 97 4.11 6.04 11.04
N LEU A 98 4.70 4.84 10.96
CA LEU A 98 4.00 3.59 11.28
C LEU A 98 3.68 3.49 12.77
N ALA A 99 4.60 3.91 13.64
CA ALA A 99 4.39 3.97 15.09
C ALA A 99 3.29 4.99 15.47
N THR A 100 3.19 6.14 14.78
CA THR A 100 2.08 7.08 15.02
C THR A 100 0.72 6.47 14.68
N LEU A 101 0.64 5.58 13.67
CA LEU A 101 -0.62 4.95 13.29
C LEU A 101 -1.10 3.89 14.29
N SER A 102 -0.20 3.26 15.04
CA SER A 102 -0.52 2.24 16.04
C SER A 102 -0.87 2.81 17.42
N GLN A 103 -0.49 4.06 17.68
CA GLN A 103 -0.77 4.76 18.93
C GLN A 103 -2.27 5.06 19.09
N ASP A 104 -2.73 4.96 20.35
CA ASP A 104 -4.06 5.41 20.77
C ASP A 104 -4.05 6.89 21.14
N ASP A 105 -3.40 7.71 20.32
CA ASP A 105 -3.24 9.14 20.60
C ASP A 105 -4.59 9.85 20.72
N GLU A 106 -4.57 10.97 21.45
CA GLU A 106 -5.62 11.96 21.63
C GLU A 106 -6.46 12.24 20.38
N PRO A 107 -7.71 12.74 20.50
CA PRO A 107 -8.67 12.81 19.40
C PRO A 107 -8.23 13.78 18.30
N LEU A 108 -7.33 13.33 17.43
CA LEU A 108 -7.06 13.98 16.15
C LEU A 108 -8.36 13.98 15.36
N ALA A 109 -8.69 15.11 14.75
CA ALA A 109 -9.78 15.19 13.79
C ALA A 109 -9.65 14.06 12.76
N PHE A 110 -10.77 13.43 12.38
CA PHE A 110 -10.75 12.27 11.49
C PHE A 110 -10.05 12.56 10.15
N SER A 111 -10.26 13.76 9.60
CA SER A 111 -9.55 14.25 8.42
C SER A 111 -8.02 14.21 8.58
N LYS A 112 -7.49 14.61 9.73
CA LYS A 112 -6.06 14.54 10.04
C LYS A 112 -5.57 13.09 10.12
N GLN A 113 -6.37 12.19 10.69
CA GLN A 113 -6.04 10.76 10.68
C GLN A 113 -5.95 10.21 9.25
N LEU A 114 -6.91 10.55 8.37
CA LEU A 114 -6.88 10.15 6.97
C LEU A 114 -5.66 10.70 6.22
N VAL A 115 -5.24 11.94 6.50
CA VAL A 115 -4.01 12.53 5.95
C VAL A 115 -2.79 11.71 6.36
N ILE A 116 -2.67 11.33 7.64
CA ILE A 116 -1.53 10.54 8.15
C ILE A 116 -1.47 9.18 7.43
N HIS A 117 -2.61 8.50 7.23
CA HIS A 117 -2.66 7.25 6.47
C HIS A 117 -2.22 7.43 5.01
N GLY A 118 -2.68 8.49 4.35
CA GLY A 118 -2.28 8.80 2.97
C GLY A 118 -0.78 9.06 2.86
N GLN A 119 -0.22 9.85 3.77
CA GLN A 119 1.22 10.12 3.85
C GLN A 119 2.03 8.85 4.09
N ALA A 120 1.58 7.95 4.97
CA ALA A 120 2.24 6.68 5.21
C ALA A 120 2.26 5.79 3.95
N ILE A 121 1.14 5.64 3.26
CA ILE A 121 1.06 4.86 2.01
C ILE A 121 1.95 5.47 0.93
N ARG A 122 1.95 6.80 0.77
CA ARG A 122 2.79 7.51 -0.21
C ARG A 122 4.27 7.26 0.06
N LEU A 123 4.71 7.37 1.32
CA LEU A 123 6.10 7.13 1.71
C LEU A 123 6.49 5.66 1.53
N LEU A 124 5.59 4.72 1.83
CA LEU A 124 5.79 3.30 1.56
C LEU A 124 6.02 3.04 0.07
N ILE A 125 5.16 3.56 -0.82
CA ILE A 125 5.32 3.42 -2.27
C ILE A 125 6.67 3.99 -2.74
N PHE A 126 7.06 5.16 -2.24
CA PHE A 126 8.36 5.76 -2.55
C PHE A 126 9.55 4.89 -2.11
N CYS A 127 9.49 4.31 -0.90
CA CYS A 127 10.51 3.40 -0.40
C CYS A 127 10.56 2.09 -1.18
N CYS A 128 9.40 1.55 -1.59
CA CYS A 128 9.31 0.37 -2.44
C CYS A 128 9.93 0.63 -3.81
N ASP A 129 9.63 1.78 -4.41
CA ASP A 129 10.25 2.21 -5.67
C ASP A 129 11.77 2.29 -5.54
N SER A 130 12.26 2.95 -4.49
CA SER A 130 13.69 3.03 -4.20
C SER A 130 14.34 1.64 -4.06
N ALA A 131 13.62 0.67 -3.50
CA ALA A 131 14.11 -0.70 -3.41
C ALA A 131 14.15 -1.38 -4.78
N VAL A 132 13.13 -1.20 -5.63
CA VAL A 132 13.14 -1.68 -7.01
C VAL A 132 14.35 -1.12 -7.74
N LEU A 133 14.53 0.21 -7.74
CA LEU A 133 15.63 0.88 -8.43
C LEU A 133 17.01 0.38 -7.99
N ARG A 134 17.22 0.13 -6.69
CA ARG A 134 18.48 -0.44 -6.17
C ARG A 134 18.67 -1.92 -6.50
N SER A 135 17.59 -2.63 -6.80
CA SER A 135 17.62 -4.08 -7.10
C SER A 135 17.92 -4.38 -8.56
N ILE A 136 17.61 -3.42 -9.45
CA ILE A 136 17.64 -3.59 -10.90
C ILE A 136 18.80 -2.80 -11.52
N ASN A 137 19.39 -3.35 -12.58
CA ASN A 137 20.35 -2.66 -13.43
C ASN A 137 19.76 -2.71 -14.85
N THR A 138 19.01 -1.69 -15.24
CA THR A 138 18.15 -1.71 -16.45
C THR A 138 18.49 -0.55 -17.37
N ASP A 139 18.23 -0.73 -18.66
CA ASP A 139 18.35 0.33 -19.67
C ASP A 139 17.44 1.53 -19.37
N ASP A 140 17.92 2.73 -19.65
CA ASP A 140 17.28 4.01 -19.30
C ASP A 140 15.83 4.16 -19.80
N LEU A 141 15.49 3.59 -20.96
CA LEU A 141 14.15 3.71 -21.55
C LEU A 141 13.10 2.95 -20.71
N CYS A 142 13.41 1.74 -20.26
CA CYS A 142 12.54 0.94 -19.40
C CYS A 142 12.33 1.61 -18.04
N MET A 143 13.36 2.34 -17.56
CA MET A 143 13.30 3.07 -16.30
C MET A 143 12.38 4.29 -16.39
N LYS A 144 12.34 4.98 -17.53
CA LYS A 144 11.43 6.12 -17.76
C LYS A 144 9.97 5.68 -17.76
N GLU A 145 9.65 4.59 -18.44
CA GLU A 145 8.29 4.04 -18.48
C GLU A 145 7.83 3.62 -17.07
N TYR A 146 8.65 2.83 -16.38
CA TYR A 146 8.39 2.42 -15.00
C TYR A 146 8.19 3.63 -14.07
N HIS A 147 9.03 4.67 -14.21
CA HIS A 147 8.91 5.91 -13.43
C HIS A 147 7.56 6.60 -13.64
N ALA A 148 7.12 6.73 -14.90
CA ALA A 148 5.83 7.33 -15.21
C ALA A 148 4.65 6.51 -14.63
N GLN A 149 4.75 5.19 -14.68
CA GLN A 149 3.70 4.28 -14.19
C GLN A 149 3.55 4.34 -12.67
N TRP A 150 4.63 4.21 -11.91
CA TRP A 150 4.53 4.25 -10.44
C TRP A 150 4.12 5.65 -9.95
N GLN A 151 4.54 6.71 -10.64
CA GLN A 151 4.14 8.07 -10.30
C GLN A 151 2.65 8.31 -10.58
N SER A 152 2.08 7.71 -11.64
CA SER A 152 0.63 7.71 -11.89
C SER A 152 -0.16 7.02 -10.76
N ILE A 153 0.38 5.92 -10.22
CA ILE A 153 -0.19 5.23 -9.05
C ILE A 153 -0.14 6.13 -7.82
N LEU A 154 0.99 6.79 -7.56
CA LEU A 154 1.16 7.71 -6.43
C LEU A 154 0.15 8.87 -6.46
N ASP A 155 0.01 9.50 -7.64
CA ASP A 155 -0.97 10.55 -7.92
C ASP A 155 -2.40 10.10 -7.62
N THR A 156 -2.73 8.85 -7.96
CA THR A 156 -4.05 8.27 -7.74
C THR A 156 -4.33 8.02 -6.26
N ILE A 157 -3.33 7.56 -5.51
CA ILE A 157 -3.43 7.39 -4.05
C ILE A 157 -3.66 8.73 -3.34
N ASP A 158 -3.03 9.80 -3.80
CA ASP A 158 -3.26 11.14 -3.25
C ASP A 158 -4.67 11.64 -3.55
N ALA A 159 -5.13 11.51 -4.80
CA ALA A 159 -6.50 11.87 -5.17
C ALA A 159 -7.54 11.09 -4.36
N LEU A 160 -7.28 9.81 -4.11
CA LEU A 160 -8.10 8.93 -3.29
C LEU A 160 -8.10 9.33 -1.81
N THR A 161 -6.97 9.78 -1.27
CA THR A 161 -6.90 10.32 0.09
C THR A 161 -7.71 11.61 0.20
N GLN A 162 -7.58 12.52 -0.77
CA GLN A 162 -8.34 13.77 -0.80
C GLN A 162 -9.85 13.53 -0.88
N TYR A 163 -10.30 12.57 -1.70
CA TYR A 163 -11.72 12.24 -1.78
C TYR A 163 -12.24 11.62 -0.48
N ARG A 164 -11.47 10.72 0.15
CA ARG A 164 -11.83 10.14 1.46
C ARG A 164 -11.94 11.18 2.57
N ILE A 165 -11.11 12.22 2.57
CA ILE A 165 -11.22 13.34 3.51
C ILE A 165 -12.57 14.05 3.34
N CYS A 166 -12.99 14.30 2.09
CA CYS A 166 -14.31 14.87 1.83
C CYS A 166 -15.45 13.95 2.29
N ILE A 167 -15.35 12.64 2.04
CA ILE A 167 -16.33 11.66 2.54
C ILE A 167 -16.39 11.68 4.07
N GLY A 168 -15.25 11.73 4.75
CA GLY A 168 -15.17 11.88 6.21
C GLY A 168 -15.91 13.10 6.73
N SER A 169 -15.69 14.25 6.08
CA SER A 169 -16.42 15.49 6.41
C SER A 169 -17.93 15.35 6.22
N VAL A 170 -18.40 14.58 5.23
CA VAL A 170 -19.84 14.32 5.04
C VAL A 170 -20.41 13.50 6.20
N ILE A 171 -19.65 12.55 6.74
CA ILE A 171 -20.09 11.71 7.87
C ILE A 171 -20.15 12.55 9.16
N GLU A 172 -19.12 13.37 9.42
CA GLU A 172 -19.04 14.16 10.65
C GLU A 172 -20.00 15.36 10.66
N HIS A 173 -20.28 15.95 9.49
CA HIS A 173 -20.89 17.27 9.42
C HIS A 173 -22.03 17.40 8.41
N GLY A 174 -22.39 16.32 7.73
CA GLY A 174 -23.34 16.33 6.61
C GLY A 174 -22.74 16.92 5.33
N LEU A 175 -23.52 16.89 4.25
CA LEU A 175 -23.12 17.42 2.95
C LEU A 175 -23.17 18.95 2.92
N ARG A 176 -22.04 19.61 3.20
CA ARG A 176 -21.94 21.08 3.20
C ARG A 176 -21.41 21.69 1.89
N ASN A 177 -20.61 20.94 1.14
CA ASN A 177 -20.00 21.41 -0.11
C ASN A 177 -20.05 20.33 -1.20
N PRO A 178 -21.20 20.15 -1.87
CA PRO A 178 -21.39 19.14 -2.90
C PRO A 178 -20.46 19.36 -4.11
N LYS A 179 -20.16 20.61 -4.47
CA LYS A 179 -19.24 20.94 -5.57
C LYS A 179 -17.83 20.44 -5.30
N LEU A 180 -17.31 20.64 -4.09
CA LEU A 180 -16.00 20.14 -3.70
C LEU A 180 -15.97 18.60 -3.69
N LEU A 181 -16.98 17.96 -3.11
CA LEU A 181 -17.09 16.50 -3.07
C LEU A 181 -17.06 15.90 -4.48
N LEU A 182 -17.89 16.44 -5.38
CA LEU A 182 -17.95 16.04 -6.78
C LEU A 182 -16.62 16.30 -7.50
N GLY A 183 -16.00 17.46 -7.27
CA GLY A 183 -14.69 17.79 -7.84
C GLY A 183 -13.60 16.79 -7.42
N ARG A 184 -13.60 16.34 -6.16
CA ARG A 184 -12.67 15.30 -5.69
C ARG A 184 -12.97 13.92 -6.26
N ALA A 185 -14.24 13.55 -6.41
CA ALA A 185 -14.66 12.30 -7.05
C ALA A 185 -14.21 12.26 -8.53
N ASN A 186 -14.47 13.32 -9.29
CA ASN A 186 -14.04 13.46 -10.68
C ASN A 186 -12.52 13.45 -10.83
N ASN A 187 -11.80 14.13 -9.93
CA ASN A 187 -10.34 14.10 -9.95
C ASN A 187 -9.80 12.68 -9.71
N LEU A 188 -10.35 11.94 -8.74
CA LEU A 188 -10.00 10.53 -8.53
C LEU A 188 -10.30 9.70 -9.78
N LEU A 189 -11.48 9.86 -10.36
CA LEU A 189 -11.91 9.14 -11.56
C LEU A 189 -10.93 9.35 -12.73
N ASN A 190 -10.52 10.60 -12.98
CA ASN A 190 -9.57 10.92 -14.04
C ASN A 190 -8.19 10.29 -13.77
N LYS A 191 -7.77 10.25 -12.50
CA LYS A 191 -6.47 9.71 -12.10
C LYS A 191 -6.42 8.18 -12.21
N VAL A 192 -7.47 7.50 -11.76
CA VAL A 192 -7.57 6.02 -11.84
C VAL A 192 -7.67 5.52 -13.28
N LYS A 193 -8.34 6.25 -14.19
CA LYS A 193 -8.40 5.88 -15.62
C LYS A 193 -7.01 5.79 -16.24
N ARG A 194 -6.09 6.68 -15.87
CA ARG A 194 -4.68 6.65 -16.32
C ARG A 194 -3.87 5.48 -15.77
N CYS A 195 -4.41 4.74 -14.79
CA CYS A 195 -3.78 3.53 -14.27
C CYS A 195 -4.22 2.26 -15.02
N GLN A 196 -5.21 2.35 -15.92
CA GLN A 196 -5.71 1.20 -16.69
C GLN A 196 -4.64 0.68 -17.65
N ASP A 197 -3.82 1.59 -18.21
CA ASP A 197 -2.81 1.27 -19.21
C ASP A 197 -1.49 0.74 -18.60
N ILE A 198 -1.41 0.60 -17.27
CA ILE A 198 -0.18 0.16 -16.58
C ILE A 198 0.03 -1.36 -16.70
N THR A 199 -1.04 -2.12 -16.92
CA THR A 199 -0.97 -3.59 -17.06
C THR A 199 -1.59 -4.01 -18.38
N ASP A 200 -0.85 -4.80 -19.16
CA ASP A 200 -1.30 -5.36 -20.46
C ASP A 200 -2.55 -6.26 -20.33
N ASP A 201 -2.81 -6.79 -19.13
CA ASP A 201 -4.05 -7.48 -18.82
C ASP A 201 -5.19 -6.48 -18.61
N SER A 202 -6.26 -6.64 -19.38
CA SER A 202 -7.57 -6.02 -19.13
C SER A 202 -8.01 -6.35 -17.69
N ASN A 203 -7.67 -5.49 -16.72
CA ASN A 203 -8.05 -5.69 -15.33
C ASN A 203 -9.55 -5.39 -15.18
N GLN A 204 -10.37 -6.42 -15.42
CA GLN A 204 -11.83 -6.34 -15.36
C GLN A 204 -12.31 -5.79 -14.01
N ASN A 205 -11.63 -6.14 -12.90
CA ASN A 205 -11.99 -5.67 -11.57
C ASN A 205 -11.73 -4.16 -11.42
N LEU A 206 -10.61 -3.64 -11.93
CA LEU A 206 -10.34 -2.20 -11.93
C LEU A 206 -11.36 -1.45 -12.80
N GLN A 207 -11.69 -1.98 -13.97
CA GLN A 207 -12.73 -1.40 -14.83
C GLN A 207 -14.10 -1.38 -14.14
N GLN A 208 -14.46 -2.46 -13.45
CA GLN A 208 -15.69 -2.51 -12.65
C GLN A 208 -15.68 -1.48 -11.53
N ALA A 209 -14.58 -1.37 -10.76
CA ALA A 209 -14.46 -0.38 -9.68
C ALA A 209 -14.57 1.05 -10.22
N ILE A 210 -13.96 1.34 -11.38
CA ILE A 210 -14.08 2.62 -12.07
C ILE A 210 -15.53 2.89 -12.46
N HIS A 211 -16.20 1.92 -13.07
CA HIS A 211 -17.59 2.06 -13.48
C HIS A 211 -18.54 2.30 -12.29
N GLN A 212 -18.29 1.63 -11.15
CA GLN A 212 -19.04 1.88 -9.92
C GLN A 212 -18.81 3.31 -9.40
N LEU A 213 -17.56 3.80 -9.40
CA LEU A 213 -17.26 5.17 -9.02
C LEU A 213 -17.91 6.18 -9.98
N GLU A 214 -17.93 5.92 -11.29
CA GLU A 214 -18.64 6.75 -12.28
C GLU A 214 -20.14 6.83 -11.97
N LYS A 215 -20.77 5.68 -11.71
CA LYS A 215 -22.19 5.61 -11.37
C LYS A 215 -22.50 6.41 -10.09
N SER A 216 -21.69 6.25 -9.04
CA SER A 216 -21.80 7.03 -7.81
C SER A 216 -21.61 8.53 -8.06
N THR A 217 -20.64 8.90 -8.90
CA THR A 217 -20.39 10.28 -9.28
C THR A 217 -21.58 10.89 -10.04
N GLN A 218 -22.22 10.13 -10.92
CA GLN A 218 -23.43 10.56 -11.63
C GLN A 218 -24.61 10.77 -10.68
N TYR A 219 -24.76 9.95 -9.63
CA TYR A 219 -25.79 10.17 -8.61
C TYR A 219 -25.56 11.48 -7.84
N LEU A 220 -24.30 11.80 -7.52
CA LEU A 220 -23.94 13.08 -6.90
C LEU A 220 -24.27 14.28 -7.81
N VAL A 221 -24.12 14.15 -9.12
CA VAL A 221 -24.50 15.20 -10.09
C VAL A 221 -26.00 15.43 -10.14
N LYS A 222 -26.79 14.36 -10.07
CA LYS A 222 -28.27 14.41 -10.11
C LYS A 222 -28.91 14.82 -8.78
N ASP A 223 -28.11 15.34 -7.84
CA ASP A 223 -28.51 15.68 -6.47
C ASP A 223 -29.27 14.54 -5.77
N THR A 224 -28.96 13.30 -6.15
CA THR A 224 -29.55 12.11 -5.55
C THR A 224 -28.78 11.78 -4.27
N THR A 225 -29.49 11.42 -3.20
CA THR A 225 -28.86 11.06 -1.93
C THR A 225 -28.02 9.78 -2.08
N LEU A 226 -26.70 9.95 -2.13
CA LEU A 226 -25.73 8.85 -2.06
C LEU A 226 -25.18 8.74 -0.64
N SER A 227 -25.23 7.53 -0.06
CA SER A 227 -24.72 7.34 1.30
C SER A 227 -23.19 7.48 1.35
N ALA A 228 -22.68 8.09 2.41
CA ALA A 228 -21.24 8.21 2.64
C ALA A 228 -20.55 6.85 2.76
N LEU A 229 -21.28 5.85 3.25
CA LEU A 229 -20.84 4.45 3.27
C LEU A 229 -20.58 3.93 1.86
N ARG A 230 -21.51 4.17 0.92
CA ARG A 230 -21.34 3.72 -0.46
C ARG A 230 -20.15 4.41 -1.13
N MET A 231 -20.01 5.73 -0.95
CA MET A 231 -18.85 6.46 -1.46
C MET A 231 -17.54 5.90 -0.92
N TYR A 232 -17.49 5.57 0.38
CA TYR A 232 -16.29 4.97 0.97
C TYR A 232 -16.02 3.57 0.43
N GLN A 233 -17.06 2.76 0.18
CA GLN A 233 -16.91 1.45 -0.46
C GLN A 233 -16.26 1.59 -1.84
N ASP A 234 -16.74 2.52 -2.68
CA ASP A 234 -16.15 2.75 -4.00
C ASP A 234 -14.65 3.13 -3.87
N THR A 235 -14.27 3.97 -2.89
CA THR A 235 -12.84 4.27 -2.67
C THR A 235 -12.04 3.08 -2.15
N SER A 236 -12.68 2.13 -1.46
CA SER A 236 -12.04 0.92 -0.92
C SER A 236 -11.76 -0.08 -2.03
N ASP A 237 -12.71 -0.26 -2.93
CA ASP A 237 -12.56 -1.07 -4.13
C ASP A 237 -11.46 -0.49 -5.04
N ILE A 238 -11.50 0.81 -5.33
CA ILE A 238 -10.43 1.49 -6.09
C ILE A 238 -9.07 1.35 -5.40
N SER A 239 -9.02 1.53 -4.08
CA SER A 239 -7.76 1.35 -3.34
C SER A 239 -7.23 -0.06 -3.45
N ASN A 240 -8.08 -1.08 -3.56
CA ASN A 240 -7.68 -2.47 -3.70
C ASN A 240 -7.06 -2.71 -5.07
N GLU A 241 -7.79 -2.31 -6.11
CA GLU A 241 -7.36 -2.55 -7.48
C GLU A 241 -6.09 -1.77 -7.83
N ILE A 242 -5.94 -0.52 -7.35
CA ILE A 242 -4.71 0.24 -7.55
C ILE A 242 -3.50 -0.41 -6.87
N ILE A 243 -3.66 -1.00 -5.68
CA ILE A 243 -2.56 -1.71 -5.01
C ILE A 243 -2.24 -3.04 -5.73
N ILE A 244 -3.25 -3.74 -6.26
CA ILE A 244 -3.01 -4.93 -7.10
C ILE A 244 -2.24 -4.54 -8.36
N THR A 245 -2.65 -3.48 -9.06
CA THR A 245 -1.95 -2.95 -10.23
C THR A 245 -0.51 -2.56 -9.87
N TYR A 246 -0.28 -1.92 -8.71
CA TYR A 246 1.06 -1.61 -8.23
C TYR A 246 1.91 -2.86 -8.01
N LYS A 247 1.38 -3.88 -7.32
CA LYS A 247 2.08 -5.15 -7.11
C LYS A 247 2.44 -5.82 -8.44
N LYS A 248 1.54 -5.78 -9.43
CA LYS A 248 1.81 -6.30 -10.79
C LYS A 248 2.93 -5.52 -11.47
N LEU A 249 2.90 -4.19 -11.43
CA LEU A 249 3.95 -3.32 -11.98
C LEU A 249 5.34 -3.68 -11.41
N ILE A 250 5.43 -3.78 -10.07
CA ILE A 250 6.68 -4.12 -9.38
C ILE A 250 7.17 -5.51 -9.76
N ASN A 251 6.29 -6.51 -9.75
CA ASN A 251 6.64 -7.88 -10.13
C ASN A 251 7.08 -8.00 -11.58
N HIS A 252 6.40 -7.30 -12.50
CA HIS A 252 6.78 -7.25 -13.90
C HIS A 252 8.21 -6.67 -14.06
N GLN A 253 8.51 -5.57 -13.36
CA GLN A 253 9.83 -4.95 -13.40
C GLN A 253 10.93 -5.89 -12.84
N LEU A 254 10.66 -6.59 -11.74
CA LEU A 254 11.59 -7.57 -11.18
C LEU A 254 11.78 -8.78 -12.09
N ASN A 255 10.71 -9.31 -12.70
CA ASN A 255 10.76 -10.49 -13.56
C ASN A 255 11.52 -10.25 -14.87
N ARG A 256 11.38 -9.04 -15.46
CA ARG A 256 12.17 -8.64 -16.64
C ARG A 256 13.67 -8.79 -16.38
N GLN A 257 14.13 -8.45 -15.18
CA GLN A 257 15.53 -8.57 -14.76
C GLN A 257 16.00 -10.01 -14.53
N TYR A 258 15.13 -10.89 -14.03
CA TYR A 258 15.48 -12.31 -13.94
C TYR A 258 15.70 -12.92 -15.33
N THR A 259 14.84 -12.59 -16.30
CA THR A 259 14.93 -13.12 -17.66
C THR A 259 16.14 -12.56 -18.43
N SER A 260 16.51 -11.29 -18.23
CA SER A 260 17.71 -10.72 -18.86
C SER A 260 18.99 -11.37 -18.34
N ARG A 261 19.07 -11.69 -17.04
CA ARG A 261 20.23 -12.37 -16.44
C ARG A 261 20.39 -13.85 -16.82
N LEU A 262 19.32 -14.52 -17.23
CA LEU A 262 19.38 -15.91 -17.71
C LEU A 262 19.83 -16.02 -19.18
N LYS A 263 19.75 -14.91 -19.94
CA LYS A 263 20.15 -14.83 -21.35
C LYS A 263 21.58 -14.29 -21.55
N ALA A 264 22.21 -13.79 -20.48
CA ALA A 264 23.58 -13.29 -20.46
C ALA A 264 24.51 -14.34 -19.83
#